data_AF-A0A7K9RNI1-F1
#
_entry.id   AF-A0A7K9RNI1-F1
#
_cell.length_a   1.000
_cell.length_b   1.000
_cell.length_c   1.000
_cell.angle_alpha   90.00
_cell.angle_beta   90.00
_cell.angle_gamma   90.00
#
_symmetry.space_group_name_H-M   'P 1'
#
loop_
_entity.id
_entity.type
_entity.pdbx_description
1 polymer ?
#
loop_
_entity_poly.entity_id
_entity_poly.type
_entity_poly.pdbx_seq_one_letter_code
_entity_poly.pdbx_strand_id
1 'polypeptide(L)'
;SGVTVNDDVIKVFNDMKVRKSSTPEEIKKRKKAVLFCLSDDKKQIIVEESKQILVGDIGDTVEDPYTAFVKLLPLNDCRYALYDATYETKESKKEDLVFIFWAPESAPLKSKMIYASSKDAIKKKFTGIKHEWQVNGLDDIKDRSTLGEKLGGNVVVSLEGKPL
;
A
#
# COMPACT_ATOMS: atom_id res chain seq x y z
N SER A 1 10.69 6.35 -23.66
CA SER A 1 9.41 6.86 -23.15
C SER A 1 9.14 6.25 -21.79
N GLY A 2 9.43 6.98 -20.71
CA GLY A 2 9.20 6.51 -19.34
C GLY A 2 7.84 6.97 -18.84
N VAL A 3 7.21 6.17 -17.98
CA VAL A 3 6.01 6.59 -17.25
C VAL A 3 6.42 7.59 -16.19
N THR A 4 5.68 8.69 -16.10
CA THR A 4 5.89 9.75 -15.11
C THR A 4 5.01 9.51 -13.89
N VAL A 5 5.37 10.11 -12.76
CA VAL A 5 4.61 9.98 -11.51
C VAL A 5 3.90 11.29 -11.30
N ASN A 6 2.57 11.27 -11.18
CA ASN A 6 1.79 12.46 -10.93
C ASN A 6 2.12 13.03 -9.54
N ASP A 7 2.17 14.35 -9.42
CA ASP A 7 2.47 15.05 -8.16
C ASP A 7 1.50 14.67 -7.02
N ASP A 8 0.26 14.30 -7.32
CA ASP A 8 -0.69 13.84 -6.30
C ASP A 8 -0.23 12.54 -5.61
N VAL A 9 0.40 11.63 -6.35
CA VAL A 9 1.01 10.41 -5.77
C VAL A 9 2.10 10.80 -4.76
N ILE A 10 2.91 11.80 -5.11
CA ILE A 10 4.01 12.29 -4.28
C ILE A 10 3.46 13.00 -3.04
N LYS A 11 2.41 13.82 -3.20
CA LYS A 11 1.73 14.48 -2.07
C LYS A 11 1.16 13.45 -1.11
N VAL A 12 0.43 12.46 -1.61
CA VAL A 12 -0.16 11.38 -0.79
C VAL A 12 0.92 10.60 -0.04
N PHE A 13 2.01 10.23 -0.71
CA PHE A 13 3.13 9.56 -0.05
C PHE A 13 3.75 10.39 1.07
N ASN A 14 4.02 11.67 0.82
CA ASN A 14 4.58 12.55 1.85
C ASN A 14 3.61 12.77 3.02
N ASP A 15 2.32 12.91 2.73
CA ASP A 15 1.26 13.04 3.75
C ASP A 15 1.23 11.82 4.68
N MET A 16 1.20 10.61 4.11
CA MET A 16 1.27 9.36 4.85
C MET A 16 2.59 9.23 5.64
N LYS A 17 3.71 9.67 5.07
CA LYS A 17 5.04 9.55 5.69
C LYS A 17 5.23 10.50 6.87
N VAL A 18 4.86 11.77 6.71
CA VAL A 18 5.11 12.79 7.75
C VAL A 18 4.15 12.62 8.92
N ARG A 19 3.00 11.94 8.71
CA ARG A 19 1.99 11.72 9.75
C ARG A 19 1.71 13.01 10.51
N LYS A 20 1.47 14.11 9.78
CA LYS A 20 1.08 15.39 10.37
C LYS A 20 -0.35 15.28 10.89
N SER A 21 -0.54 14.69 12.06
CA SER A 21 -1.85 14.76 12.73
C SER A 21 -1.64 14.66 14.23
N SER A 22 -1.99 15.75 14.90
CA SER A 22 -1.93 15.85 16.36
C SER A 22 -3.33 15.81 16.98
N THR A 23 -4.37 16.05 16.18
CA THR A 23 -5.77 16.01 16.65
C THR A 23 -6.45 14.70 16.22
N PRO A 24 -7.45 14.22 17.00
CA PRO A 24 -8.18 13.00 16.68
C PRO A 24 -8.84 13.02 15.30
N GLU A 25 -9.36 14.18 14.88
CA GLU A 25 -10.04 14.36 13.60
C GLU A 25 -9.08 14.23 12.41
N GLU A 26 -7.86 14.75 12.53
CA GLU A 26 -6.85 14.60 11.47
C GLU A 26 -6.28 13.19 11.41
N ILE A 27 -6.14 12.52 12.56
CA ILE A 27 -5.75 11.10 12.59
C ILE A 27 -6.77 10.26 11.83
N LYS A 28 -8.07 10.53 11.99
CA LYS A 28 -9.13 9.83 11.25
C LYS A 28 -9.05 10.04 9.74
N LYS A 29 -8.62 11.23 9.29
CA LYS A 29 -8.42 11.55 7.86
C LYS A 29 -7.12 11.00 7.26
N ARG A 30 -6.24 10.42 8.08
CA ARG A 30 -5.03 9.77 7.56
C ARG A 30 -5.40 8.61 6.65
N LYS A 31 -4.65 8.47 5.56
CA LYS A 31 -4.77 7.32 4.68
C LYS A 31 -4.01 6.16 5.31
N LYS A 32 -4.72 5.08 5.61
CA LYS A 32 -4.13 3.80 6.02
C LYS A 32 -3.62 3.04 4.80
N ALA A 33 -4.43 2.97 3.76
CA ALA A 33 -4.09 2.32 2.51
C ALA A 33 -4.53 3.18 1.34
N VAL A 34 -3.77 3.18 0.26
CA VAL A 34 -4.13 3.89 -0.97
C VAL A 34 -3.60 3.13 -2.17
N LEU A 35 -4.44 2.97 -3.19
CA LEU A 35 -4.05 2.35 -4.45
C LEU A 35 -3.66 3.43 -5.47
N PHE A 36 -2.74 3.07 -6.35
CA PHE A 36 -2.29 3.86 -7.47
C PHE A 36 -2.40 3.03 -8.73
N CYS A 37 -2.70 3.71 -9.83
CA CYS A 37 -2.82 3.08 -11.12
C CYS A 37 -2.16 3.91 -12.21
N LEU A 38 -1.98 3.28 -13.36
CA LEU A 38 -1.65 4.01 -14.57
C LEU A 38 -2.89 4.74 -15.07
N SER A 39 -2.72 5.99 -15.47
CA SER A 39 -3.71 6.74 -16.25
C SER A 39 -4.07 5.98 -17.53
N ASP A 40 -5.23 6.27 -18.13
CA ASP A 40 -5.72 5.61 -19.36
C ASP A 40 -4.69 5.58 -20.49
N ASP A 41 -3.91 6.65 -20.63
CA ASP A 41 -2.86 6.79 -21.63
C ASP A 41 -1.56 6.04 -21.26
N LYS A 42 -1.50 5.45 -20.06
CA LYS A 42 -0.39 4.66 -19.50
C LYS A 42 0.95 5.40 -19.43
N LYS A 43 0.92 6.73 -19.52
CA LYS A 43 2.10 7.59 -19.43
C LYS A 43 2.33 8.18 -18.04
N GLN A 44 1.35 8.08 -17.15
CA GLN A 44 1.44 8.64 -15.80
C GLN A 44 0.87 7.68 -14.76
N ILE A 45 1.48 7.64 -13.58
CA ILE A 45 0.91 6.99 -12.39
C ILE A 45 0.10 8.03 -11.63
N ILE A 46 -1.16 7.70 -11.35
CA ILE A 46 -2.14 8.53 -10.66
C ILE A 46 -2.65 7.83 -9.40
N VAL A 47 -3.20 8.61 -8.47
CA VAL A 47 -3.84 8.10 -7.25
C VAL A 47 -5.23 7.62 -7.58
N GLU A 48 -5.61 6.45 -7.07
CA GLU A 48 -6.99 5.97 -7.17
C GLU A 48 -7.76 6.36 -5.91
N GLU A 49 -8.31 7.56 -5.90
CA GLU A 49 -9.05 8.13 -4.76
C GLU A 49 -10.27 7.27 -4.35
N SER A 50 -10.86 6.53 -5.29
CA SER A 50 -11.96 5.60 -5.04
C SER A 50 -11.53 4.35 -4.27
N LYS A 51 -10.22 4.05 -4.21
CA LYS A 51 -9.66 2.86 -3.56
C LYS A 51 -8.62 3.26 -2.53
N GLN A 52 -9.08 3.94 -1.50
CA GLN A 52 -8.29 4.28 -0.32
C GLN A 52 -9.06 3.88 0.94
N ILE A 53 -8.31 3.63 2.00
CA ILE A 53 -8.83 3.31 3.33
C ILE A 53 -8.30 4.37 4.27
N LEU A 54 -9.17 5.03 5.02
CA LEU A 54 -8.76 5.98 6.04
C LEU A 54 -8.59 5.28 7.38
N VAL A 55 -7.71 5.81 8.23
CA VAL A 55 -7.50 5.29 9.58
C VAL A 55 -8.78 5.42 10.41
N GLY A 56 -9.58 6.47 10.18
CA GLY A 56 -10.84 6.68 10.87
C GLY A 56 -11.95 5.69 10.49
N ASP A 57 -11.86 5.04 9.34
CA ASP A 57 -12.78 3.97 8.95
C ASP A 57 -12.49 2.68 9.74
N ILE A 58 -11.26 2.52 10.25
CA ILE A 58 -10.83 1.33 10.98
C ILE A 58 -11.52 1.28 12.35
N GLY A 59 -12.32 0.25 12.57
CA GLY A 59 -13.13 0.07 13.77
C GLY A 59 -14.50 0.76 13.73
N ASP A 60 -14.82 1.50 12.65
CA ASP A 60 -16.14 2.12 12.44
C ASP A 60 -16.89 1.40 11.29
N THR A 61 -16.37 1.52 10.06
CA THR A 61 -16.93 0.90 8.85
C THR A 61 -16.08 -0.28 8.36
N VAL A 62 -14.80 -0.31 8.73
CA VAL A 62 -13.81 -1.31 8.34
C VAL A 62 -13.27 -1.99 9.58
N GLU A 63 -13.75 -3.21 9.87
CA GLU A 63 -13.20 -4.01 10.98
C GLU A 63 -11.74 -4.41 10.77
N ASP A 64 -11.37 -4.72 9.52
CA ASP A 64 -10.05 -5.20 9.17
C ASP A 64 -9.52 -4.46 7.94
N PRO A 65 -8.58 -3.51 8.13
CA PRO A 65 -8.08 -2.66 7.05
C PRO A 65 -7.36 -3.48 5.98
N TYR A 66 -6.68 -4.54 6.41
CA TYR A 66 -5.95 -5.43 5.52
C TYR A 66 -6.89 -6.22 4.62
N THR A 67 -7.94 -6.83 5.18
CA THR A 67 -8.95 -7.56 4.42
C THR A 67 -9.71 -6.64 3.48
N ALA A 68 -10.07 -5.43 3.93
CA ALA A 68 -10.69 -4.43 3.06
C ALA A 68 -9.75 -4.02 1.92
N PHE A 69 -8.46 -3.82 2.20
CA PHE A 69 -7.45 -3.51 1.20
C PHE A 69 -7.32 -4.63 0.15
N VAL A 70 -7.26 -5.89 0.59
CA VAL A 70 -7.21 -7.05 -0.30
C VAL A 70 -8.44 -7.12 -1.22
N LYS A 71 -9.63 -6.77 -0.69
CA LYS A 71 -10.87 -6.72 -1.49
C LYS A 71 -10.89 -5.59 -2.53
N LEU A 72 -10.12 -4.52 -2.33
CA LEU A 72 -10.02 -3.41 -3.29
C LEU A 72 -9.14 -3.77 -4.51
N LEU A 73 -8.26 -4.76 -4.37
CA LEU A 73 -7.31 -5.15 -5.40
C LEU A 73 -8.01 -5.88 -6.55
N PRO A 74 -7.82 -5.44 -7.81
CA PRO A 74 -8.42 -6.10 -8.97
C PRO A 74 -7.66 -7.38 -9.34
N LEU A 75 -8.38 -8.46 -9.60
CA LEU A 75 -7.78 -9.74 -10.05
C LEU A 75 -7.20 -9.69 -11.48
N ASN A 76 -7.76 -8.83 -12.33
CA ASN A 76 -7.42 -8.76 -13.74
C ASN A 76 -6.49 -7.59 -14.09
N ASP A 77 -6.03 -6.83 -13.09
CA ASP A 77 -5.20 -5.65 -13.32
C ASP A 77 -4.08 -5.51 -12.29
N CYS A 78 -3.01 -4.87 -12.70
CA CYS A 78 -1.92 -4.49 -11.81
C CYS A 78 -2.24 -3.16 -11.13
N ARG A 79 -1.78 -2.99 -9.88
CA ARG A 79 -1.89 -1.75 -9.12
C ARG A 79 -0.64 -1.59 -8.27
N TYR A 80 -0.28 -0.35 -7.96
CA TYR A 80 0.59 -0.11 -6.82
C TYR A 80 -0.27 0.26 -5.63
N ALA A 81 0.24 0.06 -4.44
CA ALA A 81 -0.39 0.55 -3.25
C ALA A 81 0.66 1.00 -2.24
N LEU A 82 0.24 1.92 -1.38
CA LEU A 82 0.92 2.20 -0.14
C LEU A 82 0.03 1.76 0.99
N TYR A 83 0.62 1.03 1.92
CA TYR A 83 -0.05 0.53 3.10
C TYR A 83 0.78 0.93 4.31
N ASP A 84 0.19 1.72 5.21
CA ASP A 84 0.79 2.03 6.50
C ASP A 84 0.52 0.84 7.44
N ALA A 85 1.48 -0.08 7.53
CA ALA A 85 1.34 -1.27 8.35
C ALA A 85 1.72 -0.96 9.79
N THR A 86 0.75 -1.13 10.70
CA THR A 86 0.95 -1.04 12.13
C THR A 86 1.19 -2.44 12.66
N TYR A 87 2.37 -2.70 13.21
CA TYR A 87 2.76 -4.01 13.71
C TYR A 87 3.38 -3.90 15.10
N GLU A 88 3.19 -4.90 15.93
CA GLU A 88 3.82 -4.95 17.24
C GLU A 88 4.93 -5.98 17.22
N THR A 89 6.07 -5.62 17.80
CA THR A 89 7.14 -6.54 18.12
C THR A 89 7.08 -6.86 19.61
N LYS A 90 7.86 -7.86 20.04
CA LYS A 90 7.99 -8.22 21.47
C LYS A 90 8.39 -7.05 22.37
N GLU A 91 9.01 -6.01 21.81
CA GLU A 91 9.55 -4.88 22.55
C GLU A 91 8.72 -3.60 22.38
N SER A 92 8.08 -3.40 21.23
CA SER A 92 7.37 -2.14 20.96
C SER A 92 6.44 -2.23 19.76
N LYS A 93 5.44 -1.34 19.75
CA LYS A 93 4.60 -1.09 18.59
C LYS A 93 5.34 -0.20 17.59
N LYS A 94 5.35 -0.62 16.33
CA LYS A 94 5.97 0.07 15.21
C LYS A 94 4.98 0.22 14.08
N GLU A 95 5.26 1.16 13.20
CA GLU A 95 4.39 1.44 12.08
C GLU A 95 5.27 1.88 10.92
N ASP A 96 5.26 1.15 9.82
CA ASP A 96 6.09 1.44 8.66
C ASP A 96 5.25 1.45 7.39
N LEU A 97 5.61 2.36 6.47
CA LEU A 97 5.01 2.41 5.14
C LEU A 97 5.59 1.31 4.26
N VAL A 98 4.70 0.48 3.75
CA VAL A 98 4.99 -0.61 2.84
C VAL A 98 4.51 -0.24 1.45
N PHE A 99 5.44 -0.27 0.50
CA PHE A 99 5.10 -0.19 -0.91
C PHE A 99 4.71 -1.57 -1.43
N ILE A 100 3.44 -1.73 -1.82
CA ILE A 100 2.91 -2.97 -2.33
C ILE A 100 2.80 -2.87 -3.86
N PHE A 101 3.42 -3.80 -4.57
CA PHE A 101 3.25 -3.96 -6.00
C PHE A 101 2.38 -5.18 -6.28
N TRP A 102 1.13 -4.93 -6.68
CA TRP A 102 0.15 -5.95 -7.01
C TRP A 102 0.19 -6.24 -8.52
N ALA A 103 0.56 -7.47 -8.87
CA ALA A 103 0.70 -7.94 -10.25
C ALA A 103 0.12 -9.35 -10.42
N PRO A 104 -1.22 -9.50 -10.44
CA PRO A 104 -1.85 -10.81 -10.41
C PRO A 104 -1.54 -11.61 -11.67
N GLU A 105 -1.44 -12.94 -11.58
CA GLU A 105 -1.16 -13.78 -12.74
C GLU A 105 -2.18 -13.62 -13.87
N SER A 106 -3.45 -13.38 -13.53
CA SER A 106 -4.54 -13.14 -14.49
C SER A 106 -4.46 -11.77 -15.19
N ALA A 107 -3.63 -10.83 -14.71
CA ALA A 107 -3.49 -9.53 -15.37
C ALA A 107 -2.78 -9.65 -16.74
N PRO A 108 -3.17 -8.81 -17.72
CA PRO A 108 -2.59 -8.84 -19.05
C PRO A 108 -1.09 -8.52 -19.02
N LEU A 109 -0.30 -9.30 -19.76
CA LEU A 109 1.16 -9.17 -19.82
C LEU A 109 1.60 -7.74 -20.15
N LYS A 110 0.91 -7.06 -21.06
CA LYS A 110 1.18 -5.66 -21.40
C LYS A 110 1.09 -4.73 -20.18
N SER A 111 0.07 -4.88 -19.34
CA SER A 111 -0.06 -4.08 -18.11
C SER A 111 1.08 -4.42 -17.15
N LYS A 112 1.35 -5.71 -16.90
CA LYS A 112 2.48 -6.13 -16.04
C LYS A 112 3.80 -5.54 -16.50
N MET A 113 4.08 -5.55 -17.81
CA MET A 113 5.30 -4.97 -18.36
C MET A 113 5.38 -3.46 -18.11
N ILE A 114 4.30 -2.72 -18.40
CA ILE A 114 4.32 -1.27 -18.20
C ILE A 114 4.47 -0.94 -16.71
N TYR A 115 3.73 -1.62 -15.83
CA TYR A 115 3.88 -1.45 -14.38
C TYR A 115 5.28 -1.88 -13.90
N ALA A 116 5.85 -2.99 -14.36
CA ALA A 116 7.21 -3.37 -13.99
C ALA A 116 8.23 -2.30 -14.43
N SER A 117 8.11 -1.78 -15.66
CA SER A 117 8.97 -0.70 -16.16
C SER A 117 8.76 0.64 -15.44
N SER A 118 7.56 0.89 -14.93
CA SER A 118 7.20 2.13 -14.23
C SER A 118 7.51 2.08 -12.72
N LYS A 119 7.78 0.88 -12.19
CA LYS A 119 8.06 0.65 -10.77
C LYS A 119 9.24 1.50 -10.30
N ASP A 120 10.31 1.54 -11.09
CA ASP A 120 11.50 2.34 -10.78
C ASP A 120 11.21 3.84 -10.73
N ALA A 121 10.28 4.34 -11.55
CA ALA A 121 9.92 5.75 -11.57
C ALA A 121 9.19 6.16 -10.27
N ILE A 122 8.19 5.37 -9.84
CA ILE A 122 7.46 5.64 -8.59
C ILE A 122 8.34 5.41 -7.36
N LYS A 123 9.13 4.33 -7.36
CA LYS A 123 10.05 4.03 -6.26
C LYS A 123 11.06 5.15 -6.05
N LYS A 124 11.60 5.75 -7.12
CA LYS A 124 12.48 6.93 -7.03
C LYS A 124 11.81 8.14 -6.40
N LYS A 125 10.50 8.31 -6.57
CA LYS A 125 9.74 9.39 -5.92
C LYS A 125 9.43 9.08 -4.46
N PHE A 126 9.24 7.81 -4.13
CA PHE A 126 8.99 7.31 -2.77
C PHE A 126 10.27 7.24 -1.93
N THR A 127 10.92 8.39 -1.79
CA THR A 127 12.20 8.52 -1.08
C THR A 127 12.02 8.21 0.41
N GLY A 128 12.66 7.13 0.86
CA GLY A 128 12.64 6.69 2.26
C GLY A 128 11.61 5.60 2.59
N ILE A 129 10.97 4.98 1.59
CA ILE A 129 10.33 3.68 1.81
C ILE A 129 11.38 2.63 2.12
N LYS A 130 11.21 1.94 3.24
CA LYS A 130 12.09 0.85 3.69
C LYS A 130 11.60 -0.51 3.25
N HIS A 131 10.28 -0.69 3.19
CA HIS A 131 9.65 -1.97 2.92
C HIS A 131 8.96 -1.95 1.56
N GLU A 132 9.39 -2.87 0.68
CA GLU A 132 8.71 -3.16 -0.57
C GLU A 132 8.20 -4.60 -0.56
N TRP A 133 6.99 -4.78 -1.03
CA TRP A 133 6.35 -6.08 -1.12
C TRP A 133 5.74 -6.25 -2.50
N GLN A 134 6.23 -7.24 -3.24
CA GLN A 134 5.66 -7.62 -4.53
C GLN A 134 4.77 -8.84 -4.33
N VAL A 135 3.54 -8.75 -4.84
CA VAL A 135 2.57 -9.82 -4.74
C VAL A 135 1.93 -10.11 -6.09
N ASN A 136 1.91 -11.38 -6.46
CA ASN A 136 1.38 -11.85 -7.74
C ASN A 136 0.11 -12.70 -7.61
N GLY A 137 -0.37 -12.96 -6.38
CA GLY A 137 -1.53 -13.81 -6.11
C GLY A 137 -2.31 -13.35 -4.89
N LEU A 138 -3.62 -13.60 -4.88
CA LEU A 138 -4.48 -13.18 -3.76
C LEU A 138 -4.12 -13.92 -2.47
N ASP A 139 -3.67 -15.17 -2.58
CA ASP A 139 -3.27 -15.97 -1.42
C ASP A 139 -2.09 -15.34 -0.66
N ASP A 140 -1.07 -14.85 -1.37
CA ASP A 140 0.07 -14.15 -0.77
C ASP A 140 -0.38 -12.85 -0.07
N ILE A 141 -1.21 -12.03 -0.74
CA ILE A 141 -1.61 -10.73 -0.18
C ILE A 141 -2.66 -10.85 0.91
N LYS A 142 -3.42 -11.95 0.94
CA LYS A 142 -4.38 -12.23 2.00
C LYS A 142 -3.69 -12.75 3.25
N ASP A 143 -2.52 -13.35 3.09
CA ASP A 143 -1.73 -13.82 4.20
C ASP A 143 -1.02 -12.64 4.89
N ARG A 144 -1.43 -12.37 6.13
CA ARG A 144 -0.84 -11.31 6.96
C ARG A 144 0.56 -11.65 7.44
N SER A 145 0.88 -12.94 7.54
CA SER A 145 2.19 -13.42 7.98
C SER A 145 3.26 -13.05 6.98
N THR A 146 2.95 -13.14 5.68
CA THR A 146 3.83 -12.69 4.61
C THR A 146 4.18 -11.20 4.72
N LEU A 147 3.20 -10.35 5.06
CA LEU A 147 3.45 -8.94 5.34
C LEU A 147 4.30 -8.75 6.60
N GLY A 148 3.99 -9.49 7.67
CA GLY A 148 4.80 -9.51 8.91
C GLY A 148 6.26 -9.87 8.64
N GLU A 149 6.49 -10.86 7.78
CA GLU A 149 7.83 -11.26 7.36
C GLU A 149 8.58 -10.13 6.65
N LYS A 150 7.89 -9.36 5.81
CA LYS A 150 8.48 -8.19 5.12
C LYS A 150 8.76 -7.00 6.03
N LEU A 151 7.99 -6.85 7.10
CA LEU A 151 8.16 -5.77 8.07
C LEU A 151 9.30 -6.03 9.05
N GLY A 152 9.40 -7.27 9.56
CA GLY A 152 10.41 -7.61 10.56
C GLY A 152 10.69 -9.10 10.72
N GLY A 153 10.11 -9.98 9.91
CA GLY A 153 10.32 -11.42 10.09
C GLY A 153 9.71 -11.91 11.39
N ASN A 154 10.44 -12.79 12.06
CA ASN A 154 10.08 -13.41 13.33
C ASN A 154 9.96 -12.47 14.55
N VAL A 155 10.32 -11.18 14.41
CA VAL A 155 10.18 -10.23 15.52
C VAL A 155 8.77 -9.65 15.63
N VAL A 156 8.00 -9.72 14.55
CA VAL A 156 6.62 -9.23 14.51
C VAL A 156 5.71 -10.25 15.17
N VAL A 157 4.99 -9.84 16.21
CA VAL A 157 4.06 -10.69 16.97
C VAL A 157 2.60 -10.44 16.57
N SER A 158 2.26 -9.22 16.20
CA SER A 158 0.92 -8.85 15.75
C SER A 158 1.01 -7.85 14.59
N LEU A 159 -0.01 -7.87 13.74
CA LEU A 159 -0.19 -6.95 12.63
C LEU A 159 -1.63 -6.42 12.67
N GLU A 160 -1.78 -5.09 12.61
CA GLU A 160 -3.05 -4.38 12.74
C GLU A 160 -3.84 -4.74 14.01
N GLY A 161 -3.12 -5.06 15.09
CA GLY A 161 -3.72 -5.49 16.36
C GLY A 161 -4.24 -6.94 16.36
N LYS A 162 -4.03 -7.69 15.28
CA LYS A 162 -4.32 -9.13 15.21
C LYS A 162 -3.03 -9.95 15.29
N PRO A 163 -3.00 -11.06 16.03
CA PRO A 163 -1.84 -11.94 16.04
C PRO A 163 -1.60 -12.51 14.65
N LEU A 164 -0.32 -12.60 14.26
CA LEU A 164 0.12 -13.25 13.03
C LEU A 164 -0.10 -14.77 13.11
#